data_AF-A0A074MXW4-F1
#
_entry.id   AF-A0A074MXW4-F1
#
_cell.length_a   1.000
_cell.length_b   1.000
_cell.length_c   1.000
_cell.angle_alpha   90.00
_cell.angle_beta   90.00
_cell.angle_gamma   90.00
#
_symmetry.space_group_name_H-M   'P 1'
#
loop_
_entity.id
_entity.type
_entity.pdbx_description
1 polymer ?
#
loop_
_entity_poly.entity_id
_entity_poly.type
_entity_poly.pdbx_seq_one_letter_code
_entity_poly.pdbx_strand_id
1 'polypeptide(L)'
;MPFTFIGTEVLGDDLRLNTLDRNVLNTLYNLIDLYLIASRSEGGPHALFEACASKCKIISSRVGASEDVLEPYAIFDTDHEAAELINLDHKQNVLAKSLDRNLQIVRDGYSVAAVSQFLPQFYSQVLEAHHSEEADLTGAEFSENLPLPASLRVVRRDQTKSHQAVAVPNGDRNEDLSDKIRNVEALFEANPNDIKLIKELVDHYEAAGRLNSALSAISLAVLTDDVNQQLQYRRSLLLGKLGRRTEALEIALELVKCQPSNSQFQRHLSNLLLHCERIDEALEAAGNAAILDPFNASNYFHFARLLFDSGKVAEAIVAAEQASRADPIDHRIYNLIAEAAEHHGDLEKAKRALAVAHKLAPRGTSYEARLKNLEATEVPSL
;
A
#
# COMPACT_ATOMS: atom_id res chain seq x y z
N MET A 1 10.17 12.01 24.01
CA MET A 1 10.09 11.03 25.11
C MET A 1 9.77 9.70 24.46
N PRO A 2 10.66 8.69 24.45
CA PRO A 2 10.24 7.36 24.02
C PRO A 2 9.23 6.83 25.04
N PHE A 3 8.21 6.14 24.54
CA PHE A 3 6.97 5.80 25.22
C PHE A 3 7.18 5.00 26.51
N THR A 4 6.35 5.28 27.51
CA THR A 4 6.15 4.37 28.64
C THR A 4 4.97 3.48 28.28
N PHE A 5 5.12 2.16 28.39
CA PHE A 5 3.98 1.23 28.30
C PHE A 5 2.92 1.64 29.33
N ILE A 6 1.71 1.97 28.88
CA ILE A 6 0.56 2.32 29.74
C ILE A 6 -0.42 1.14 29.71
N GLY A 7 0.03 -0.02 30.20
CA GLY A 7 -0.79 -1.23 30.32
C GLY A 7 -0.45 -1.98 31.61
N THR A 8 -1.29 -2.95 31.97
CA THR A 8 -1.00 -3.89 33.06
C THR A 8 -0.15 -5.03 32.52
N GLU A 9 1.01 -5.30 33.13
CA GLU A 9 1.82 -6.48 32.81
C GLU A 9 0.96 -7.75 32.91
N VAL A 10 0.97 -8.57 31.85
CA VAL A 10 0.26 -9.86 31.81
C VAL A 10 1.25 -10.97 32.10
N LEU A 11 0.86 -11.95 32.93
CA LEU A 11 1.71 -13.08 33.27
C LEU A 11 2.02 -13.91 32.01
N GLY A 12 3.29 -14.00 31.62
CA GLY A 12 3.75 -14.67 30.40
C GLY A 12 4.13 -13.75 29.25
N ASP A 13 3.98 -12.43 29.43
CA ASP A 13 4.48 -11.43 28.49
C ASP A 13 6.01 -11.35 28.50
N ASP A 14 6.62 -11.24 27.32
CA ASP A 14 8.07 -11.19 27.14
C ASP A 14 8.62 -9.76 27.07
N LEU A 15 7.80 -8.75 27.42
CA LEU A 15 8.18 -7.34 27.47
C LEU A 15 9.54 -7.10 28.13
N ARG A 16 9.84 -7.80 29.24
CA ARG A 16 11.12 -7.66 29.97
C ARG A 16 12.31 -8.36 29.30
N LEU A 17 12.05 -9.30 28.39
CA LEU A 17 13.06 -10.00 27.59
C LEU A 17 13.35 -9.24 26.29
N ASN A 18 12.33 -8.64 25.68
CA ASN A 18 12.41 -7.96 24.37
C ASN A 18 12.58 -6.44 24.44
N THR A 19 12.40 -5.83 25.62
CA THR A 19 12.57 -4.38 25.80
C THR A 19 13.83 -4.08 26.60
N LEU A 20 14.71 -3.26 26.03
CA LEU A 20 15.89 -2.76 26.74
C LEU A 20 15.48 -1.79 27.86
N ASP A 21 16.27 -1.76 28.94
CA ASP A 21 16.08 -0.78 30.01
C ASP A 21 16.10 0.65 29.44
N ARG A 22 15.25 1.52 29.98
CA ARG A 22 15.08 2.89 29.50
C ARG A 22 16.39 3.67 29.49
N ASN A 23 17.27 3.46 30.46
CA ASN A 23 18.56 4.14 30.51
C ASN A 23 19.50 3.64 29.40
N VAL A 24 19.40 2.35 29.06
CA VAL A 24 20.15 1.75 27.95
C VAL A 24 19.62 2.27 26.62
N LEU A 25 18.31 2.30 26.41
CA LEU A 25 17.70 2.89 25.21
C LEU A 25 18.09 4.35 25.04
N ASN A 26 17.99 5.15 26.10
CA ASN A 26 18.42 6.55 26.07
C ASN A 26 19.91 6.68 25.70
N THR A 27 20.76 5.81 26.23
CA THR A 27 22.20 5.80 25.91
C THR A 27 22.42 5.44 24.44
N LEU A 28 21.76 4.39 23.93
CA LEU A 28 21.87 3.96 22.54
C LEU A 28 21.36 5.05 21.58
N TYR A 29 20.22 5.68 21.87
CA TYR A 29 19.71 6.80 21.08
C TYR A 29 20.64 8.02 21.11
N ASN A 30 21.34 8.28 22.22
CA ASN A 30 22.35 9.33 22.32
C ASN A 30 23.65 9.00 21.58
N LEU A 31 23.89 7.73 21.22
CA LEU A 31 25.04 7.29 20.42
C LEU A 31 24.75 7.32 18.91
N ILE A 32 23.50 7.53 18.49
CA ILE A 32 23.14 7.63 17.08
C ILE A 32 23.43 9.04 16.58
N ASP A 33 24.44 9.17 15.74
CA ASP A 33 24.84 10.45 15.15
C ASP A 33 23.90 10.94 14.05
N LEU A 34 23.29 10.00 13.31
CA LEU A 34 22.39 10.28 12.18
C LEU A 34 21.37 9.14 12.01
N TYR A 35 20.10 9.51 11.86
CA TYR A 35 18.98 8.61 11.62
C TYR A 35 18.50 8.71 10.16
N LEU A 36 18.41 7.58 9.47
CA LEU A 36 17.95 7.49 8.08
C LEU A 36 16.55 6.86 8.02
N ILE A 37 15.58 7.58 7.45
CA ILE A 37 14.20 7.10 7.29
C ILE A 37 13.88 6.89 5.80
N ALA A 38 14.01 5.65 5.33
CA ALA A 38 13.80 5.30 3.93
C ALA A 38 12.48 4.54 3.66
N SER A 39 11.73 4.16 4.71
CA SER A 39 10.56 3.27 4.59
C SER A 39 9.24 3.98 4.87
N ARG A 40 8.21 3.64 4.09
CA ARG A 40 6.80 4.01 4.32
C ARG A 40 6.04 3.02 5.21
N SER A 41 6.62 1.85 5.48
CA SER A 41 6.07 0.78 6.30
C SER A 41 6.88 0.59 7.59
N GLU A 42 6.28 -0.06 8.59
CA GLU A 42 6.94 -0.51 9.83
C GLU A 42 7.73 0.57 10.57
N GLY A 43 7.03 1.41 11.35
CA GLY A 43 7.68 2.32 12.30
C GLY A 43 8.46 3.49 11.69
N GLY A 44 8.73 3.53 10.37
CA GLY A 44 9.42 4.64 9.70
C GLY A 44 8.81 6.02 9.98
N PRO A 45 7.48 6.21 9.80
CA PRO A 45 6.81 7.44 10.19
C PRO A 45 6.91 7.77 11.69
N HIS A 46 7.01 6.76 12.57
CA HIS A 46 7.15 6.96 14.01
C HIS A 46 8.59 7.31 14.42
N ALA A 47 9.59 6.73 13.76
CA ALA A 47 11.00 6.96 14.01
C ALA A 47 11.40 8.43 13.82
N LEU A 48 10.68 9.16 12.94
CA LEU A 48 10.80 10.61 12.78
C LEU A 48 10.62 11.34 14.12
N PHE A 49 9.55 11.03 14.85
CA PHE A 49 9.23 11.70 16.10
C PHE A 49 10.20 11.33 17.22
N GLU A 50 10.64 10.07 17.25
CA GLU A 50 11.62 9.58 18.22
C GLU A 50 12.97 10.23 18.04
N ALA A 51 13.47 10.30 16.80
CA ALA A 51 14.73 10.93 16.46
C ALA A 51 14.69 12.45 16.71
N CYS A 52 13.57 13.13 16.44
CA CYS A 52 13.40 14.53 16.80
C CYS A 52 13.43 14.73 18.32
N ALA A 53 12.77 13.82 19.06
CA ALA A 53 12.70 13.88 20.51
C ALA A 53 14.05 13.62 21.21
N SER A 54 14.95 12.86 20.58
CA SER A 54 16.32 12.63 21.05
C SER A 54 17.33 13.65 20.54
N LYS A 55 16.90 14.66 19.75
CA LYS A 55 17.79 15.60 19.05
C LYS A 55 18.83 14.89 18.17
N CYS A 56 18.45 13.75 17.61
CA CYS A 56 19.27 13.07 16.62
C CYS A 56 19.14 13.76 15.26
N LYS A 57 20.22 13.78 14.46
CA LYS A 57 20.15 14.28 13.08
C LYS A 57 19.32 13.33 12.24
N ILE A 58 18.59 13.85 11.27
CA ILE A 58 17.66 13.04 10.47
C ILE A 58 17.81 13.39 9.00
N ILE A 59 17.82 12.36 8.17
CA ILE A 59 17.44 12.46 6.76
C ILE A 59 16.31 11.49 6.47
N SER A 60 15.37 11.88 5.63
CA SER A 60 14.16 11.10 5.37
C SER A 60 13.76 11.14 3.91
N SER A 61 13.20 10.06 3.40
CA SER A 61 12.36 10.12 2.20
C SER A 61 11.01 10.78 2.54
N ARG A 62 10.19 11.12 1.53
CA ARG A 62 8.85 11.72 1.74
C ARG A 62 7.85 10.74 2.33
N VAL A 63 7.97 10.52 3.64
CA VAL A 63 7.17 9.57 4.41
C VAL A 63 6.59 10.23 5.66
N GLY A 64 5.38 9.83 6.05
CA GLY A 64 4.71 10.36 7.25
C GLY A 64 4.66 11.89 7.26
N ALA A 65 5.08 12.47 8.39
CA ALA A 65 5.13 13.93 8.62
C ALA A 65 6.50 14.56 8.26
N SER A 66 7.34 13.89 7.46
CA SER A 66 8.69 14.38 7.14
C SER A 66 8.68 15.77 6.51
N GLU A 67 7.77 16.05 5.58
CA GLU A 67 7.65 17.37 4.93
C GLU A 67 7.15 18.48 5.87
N ASP A 68 6.45 18.12 6.94
CA ASP A 68 5.95 19.08 7.93
C ASP A 68 6.99 19.38 9.01
N VAL A 69 7.85 18.41 9.31
CA VAL A 69 8.80 18.48 10.43
C VAL A 69 10.19 18.89 9.94
N LEU A 70 10.69 18.28 8.87
CA LEU A 70 12.05 18.46 8.39
C LEU A 70 12.16 19.61 7.39
N GLU A 71 13.34 20.21 7.33
CA GLU A 71 13.66 21.14 6.26
C GLU A 71 13.81 20.40 4.93
N PRO A 72 13.49 21.02 3.77
CA PRO A 72 13.54 20.34 2.47
C PRO A 72 14.90 19.72 2.15
N TYR A 73 16.01 20.30 2.62
CA TYR A 73 17.36 19.78 2.40
C TYR A 73 17.67 18.51 3.19
N ALA A 74 16.85 18.15 4.18
CA ALA A 74 16.96 16.89 4.92
C ALA A 74 16.07 15.79 4.30
N ILE A 75 15.40 16.08 3.18
CA ILE A 75 14.53 15.16 2.47
C ILE A 75 15.17 14.75 1.15
N PHE A 76 15.25 13.44 0.90
CA PHE A 76 15.81 12.88 -0.33
C PHE A 76 14.75 12.10 -1.12
N ASP A 77 14.89 12.09 -2.44
CA ASP A 77 14.02 11.34 -3.35
C ASP A 77 14.75 10.14 -3.97
N THR A 78 16.09 10.10 -3.92
CA THR A 78 16.93 8.98 -4.41
C THR A 78 18.05 8.58 -3.45
N ASP A 79 18.56 7.35 -3.60
CA ASP A 79 19.67 6.83 -2.78
C ASP A 79 20.98 7.63 -2.97
N HIS A 80 21.18 8.19 -4.17
CA HIS A 80 22.33 9.05 -4.46
C HIS A 80 22.27 10.35 -3.66
N GLU A 81 21.10 11.01 -3.65
CA GLU A 81 20.88 12.23 -2.86
C GLU A 81 21.06 11.97 -1.36
N ALA A 82 20.58 10.83 -0.85
CA ALA A 82 20.81 10.44 0.54
C ALA A 82 22.30 10.33 0.85
N ALA A 83 23.08 9.66 -0.01
CA ALA A 83 24.53 9.52 0.16
C ALA A 83 25.27 10.87 0.09
N GLU A 84 24.85 11.78 -0.80
CA GLU A 84 25.41 13.14 -0.87
C GLU A 84 25.12 13.95 0.40
N LEU A 85 23.90 13.87 0.94
CA LEU A 85 23.51 14.55 2.17
C LEU A 85 24.27 14.03 3.39
N ILE A 86 24.48 12.72 3.51
CA ILE A 86 25.30 12.11 4.57
C ILE A 86 26.73 12.66 4.49
N ASN A 87 27.31 12.68 3.28
CA ASN A 87 28.67 13.19 3.08
C ASN A 87 28.77 14.70 3.35
N LEU A 88 27.74 15.47 3.00
CA LEU A 88 27.66 16.90 3.27
C LEU A 88 27.57 17.17 4.78
N ASP A 89 26.73 16.43 5.50
CA ASP A 89 26.61 16.55 6.95
C ASP A 89 27.89 16.11 7.66
N HIS A 90 28.54 15.04 7.21
CA HIS A 90 29.81 14.62 7.78
C HIS A 90 30.89 15.71 7.66
N LYS A 91 30.91 16.44 6.53
CA LYS A 91 31.90 17.52 6.28
C LYS A 91 31.55 18.85 6.94
N GLN A 92 30.26 19.19 7.02
CA GLN A 92 29.82 20.56 7.33
C GLN A 92 28.79 20.64 8.47
N ASN A 93 28.38 19.50 9.02
CA ASN A 93 27.43 19.38 10.13
C ASN A 93 26.12 20.15 9.87
N VAL A 94 25.61 20.09 8.64
CA VAL A 94 24.49 20.90 8.17
C VAL A 94 23.17 20.55 8.86
N LEU A 95 22.96 19.28 9.23
CA LEU A 95 21.73 18.79 9.86
C LEU A 95 21.64 19.18 11.34
N ALA A 96 22.76 19.48 12.00
CA ALA A 96 22.76 19.93 13.39
C ALA A 96 21.98 21.26 13.57
N LYS A 97 21.87 22.07 12.51
CA LYS A 97 21.20 23.38 12.53
C LYS A 97 19.68 23.28 12.71
N SER A 98 19.06 22.15 12.39
CA SER A 98 17.61 21.96 12.46
C SER A 98 17.15 21.16 13.68
N LEU A 99 18.05 20.68 14.54
CA LEU A 99 17.70 19.79 15.67
C LEU A 99 16.70 20.42 16.64
N ASP A 100 16.96 21.66 17.08
CA ASP A 100 16.06 22.36 18.01
C ASP A 100 14.72 22.70 17.36
N ARG A 101 14.74 23.08 16.07
CA ARG A 101 13.53 23.36 15.28
C ARG A 101 12.66 22.11 15.16
N ASN A 102 13.26 20.98 14.77
CA ASN A 102 12.55 19.72 14.60
C ASN A 102 11.92 19.25 15.92
N LEU A 103 12.68 19.32 17.02
CA LEU A 103 12.15 19.04 18.36
C LEU A 103 10.97 19.95 18.72
N GLN A 104 11.08 21.25 18.43
CA GLN A 104 10.03 22.22 18.74
C GLN A 104 8.74 21.92 17.95
N ILE A 105 8.85 21.66 16.64
CA ILE A 105 7.69 21.31 15.79
C ILE A 105 7.01 20.05 16.31
N VAL A 106 7.77 19.01 16.68
CA VAL A 106 7.20 17.77 17.21
C VAL A 106 6.54 18.00 18.57
N ARG A 107 7.13 18.81 19.45
CA ARG A 107 6.54 19.13 20.76
C ARG A 107 5.24 19.90 20.63
N ASP A 108 5.21 20.90 19.77
CA ASP A 108 4.11 21.86 19.66
C ASP A 108 2.98 21.36 18.76
N GLY A 109 3.27 20.50 17.79
CA GLY A 109 2.29 20.00 16.82
C GLY A 109 1.90 18.54 17.02
N TYR A 110 2.79 17.70 17.54
CA TYR A 110 2.66 16.24 17.47
C TYR A 110 2.69 15.54 18.84
N SER A 111 2.84 16.29 19.93
CA SER A 111 2.73 15.71 21.26
C SER A 111 1.28 15.43 21.63
N VAL A 112 1.06 14.45 22.52
CA VAL A 112 -0.28 14.15 23.05
C VAL A 112 -0.91 15.40 23.65
N ALA A 113 -0.13 16.21 24.39
CA ALA A 113 -0.62 17.45 24.99
C ALA A 113 -1.04 18.49 23.93
N ALA A 114 -0.25 18.67 22.87
CA ALA A 114 -0.58 19.56 21.77
C ALA A 114 -1.84 19.11 21.02
N VAL A 115 -1.88 17.85 20.58
CA VAL A 115 -3.01 17.32 19.79
C VAL A 115 -4.30 17.27 20.63
N SER A 116 -4.20 16.93 21.92
CA SER A 116 -5.37 16.82 22.81
C SER A 116 -6.17 18.11 22.96
N GLN A 117 -5.56 19.28 22.75
CA GLN A 117 -6.26 20.58 22.81
C GLN A 117 -7.27 20.76 21.68
N PHE A 118 -7.06 20.09 20.54
CA PHE A 118 -7.91 20.19 19.36
C PHE A 118 -8.97 19.09 19.28
N LEU A 119 -8.76 17.98 19.99
CA LEU A 119 -9.67 16.83 19.99
C LEU A 119 -11.11 17.17 20.43
N PRO A 120 -11.36 17.97 21.49
CA PRO A 120 -12.72 18.32 21.88
C PRO A 120 -13.48 19.04 20.77
N GLN A 121 -12.85 20.01 20.11
CA GLN A 121 -13.47 20.76 19.01
C GLN A 121 -13.72 19.86 17.80
N PHE A 122 -12.76 19.01 17.45
CA PHE A 122 -12.90 18.03 16.37
C PHE A 122 -14.03 17.04 16.64
N TYR A 123 -14.07 16.42 17.83
CA TYR A 123 -15.13 15.47 18.19
C TYR A 123 -16.51 16.15 18.28
N SER A 124 -16.58 17.41 18.72
CA SER A 124 -17.83 18.18 18.72
C SER A 124 -18.38 18.35 17.31
N GLN A 125 -17.51 18.72 16.34
CA GLN A 125 -17.90 18.87 14.94
C GLN A 125 -18.33 17.55 14.30
N VAL A 126 -17.65 16.44 14.61
CA VAL A 126 -18.04 15.10 14.15
C VAL A 126 -19.38 14.67 14.72
N LEU A 127 -19.63 14.93 16.00
CA LEU A 127 -20.91 14.61 16.65
C LEU A 127 -22.06 15.49 16.14
N GLU A 128 -21.82 16.79 15.94
CA GLU A 128 -22.80 17.70 15.34
C GLU A 128 -23.18 17.29 13.91
N ALA A 129 -22.20 16.90 13.09
CA ALA A 129 -22.44 16.37 11.74
C ALA A 129 -23.24 15.06 11.75
N HIS A 130 -23.10 14.23 12.79
CA HIS A 130 -23.86 12.99 12.96
C HIS A 130 -25.30 13.20 13.44
N HIS A 131 -25.61 14.31 14.12
CA HIS A 131 -26.95 14.57 14.67
C HIS A 131 -27.91 15.24 13.68
N SER A 132 -27.42 15.79 12.58
CA SER A 132 -28.20 16.26 11.43
C SER A 132 -28.32 15.17 10.37
N GLU A 133 -29.33 14.29 10.51
CA GLU A 133 -29.87 13.29 9.54
C GLU A 133 -28.98 12.73 8.42
N GLU A 134 -28.80 11.40 8.34
CA GLU A 134 -28.43 10.64 7.12
C GLU A 134 -27.27 11.20 6.27
N ALA A 135 -26.34 11.94 6.88
CA ALA A 135 -25.30 12.64 6.15
C ALA A 135 -24.05 11.76 5.96
N ASP A 136 -23.86 11.39 4.70
CA ASP A 136 -22.62 10.96 4.06
C ASP A 136 -21.38 11.71 4.64
N LEU A 137 -20.54 11.01 5.41
CA LEU A 137 -19.31 11.55 5.99
C LEU A 137 -18.24 11.91 4.94
N THR A 138 -18.48 11.67 3.64
CA THR A 138 -17.56 12.08 2.57
C THR A 138 -17.57 13.59 2.29
N GLY A 139 -18.53 14.32 2.88
CA GLY A 139 -18.78 15.74 2.63
C GLY A 139 -18.57 16.68 3.83
N ALA A 140 -18.07 16.23 4.98
CA ALA A 140 -17.74 17.13 6.08
C ALA A 140 -16.55 18.03 5.67
N GLU A 141 -16.82 19.23 5.16
CA GLU A 141 -15.82 20.28 5.00
C GLU A 141 -15.37 20.71 6.40
N PHE A 142 -14.35 20.02 6.92
CA PHE A 142 -13.63 20.49 8.09
C PHE A 142 -13.01 21.83 7.74
N SER A 143 -13.42 22.87 8.46
CA SER A 143 -12.89 24.23 8.32
C SER A 143 -11.36 24.20 8.21
N GLU A 144 -10.82 24.72 7.09
CA GLU A 144 -9.38 24.89 6.86
C GLU A 144 -8.68 25.70 7.96
N ASN A 145 -9.47 26.40 8.77
CA ASN A 145 -9.02 27.21 9.90
C ASN A 145 -8.86 26.42 11.22
N LEU A 146 -8.98 25.08 11.22
CA LEU A 146 -8.55 24.32 12.39
C LEU A 146 -7.02 24.49 12.58
N PRO A 147 -6.53 24.79 13.80
CA PRO A 147 -5.10 24.92 14.08
C PRO A 147 -4.39 23.55 14.13
N LEU A 148 -4.86 22.57 13.36
CA LEU A 148 -4.23 21.26 13.25
C LEU A 148 -2.93 21.35 12.44
N PRO A 149 -1.88 20.59 12.81
CA PRO A 149 -0.71 20.36 11.97
C PRO A 149 -1.12 19.91 10.56
N ALA A 150 -0.37 20.31 9.53
CA ALA A 150 -0.69 20.02 8.14
C ALA A 150 -0.92 18.52 7.85
N SER A 151 -0.17 17.62 8.50
CA SER A 151 -0.38 16.16 8.48
C SER A 151 -1.72 15.66 9.01
N LEU A 152 -2.37 16.41 9.91
CA LEU A 152 -3.69 16.10 10.48
C LEU A 152 -4.81 16.87 9.79
N ARG A 153 -4.48 17.80 8.88
CA ARG A 153 -5.45 18.40 7.97
C ARG A 153 -5.76 17.39 6.89
N VAL A 154 -7.05 17.13 6.69
CA VAL A 154 -7.52 16.30 5.57
C VAL A 154 -7.28 17.09 4.27
N VAL A 155 -6.11 16.91 3.67
CA VAL A 155 -5.82 17.45 2.34
C VAL A 155 -6.34 16.45 1.31
N ARG A 156 -7.34 16.84 0.51
CA ARG A 156 -7.67 16.13 -0.73
C ARG A 156 -6.43 16.16 -1.63
N ARG A 157 -5.68 15.05 -1.70
CA ARG A 157 -4.45 14.98 -2.50
C ARG A 157 -4.79 14.99 -3.98
N ASP A 158 -4.14 15.91 -4.68
CA ASP A 158 -4.12 15.99 -6.14
C ASP A 158 -3.26 14.83 -6.69
N GLN A 159 -3.91 13.88 -7.37
CA GLN A 159 -3.34 12.58 -7.75
C GLN A 159 -2.52 12.59 -9.06
N THR A 160 -1.82 13.68 -9.36
CA THR A 160 -1.19 13.87 -10.69
C THR A 160 0.25 13.33 -10.85
N LYS A 161 0.78 12.56 -9.90
CA LYS A 161 2.11 11.92 -10.06
C LYS A 161 2.05 10.41 -9.90
N SER A 162 1.58 9.75 -10.97
CA SER A 162 1.66 8.31 -11.14
C SER A 162 3.07 7.89 -11.58
N HIS A 163 3.54 6.79 -10.99
CA HIS A 163 4.81 6.15 -11.29
C HIS A 163 4.83 5.66 -12.75
N GLN A 164 5.74 6.20 -13.56
CA GLN A 164 6.10 5.63 -14.85
C GLN A 164 6.99 4.40 -14.61
N ALA A 165 6.48 3.22 -14.96
CA ALA A 165 7.28 2.02 -15.08
C ALA A 165 8.24 2.17 -16.28
N VAL A 166 9.53 2.28 -16.00
CA VAL A 166 10.59 2.31 -17.03
C VAL A 166 10.84 0.88 -17.49
N ALA A 167 10.56 0.61 -18.77
CA ALA A 167 11.02 -0.61 -19.43
C ALA A 167 12.51 -0.50 -19.77
N VAL A 168 13.34 -1.45 -19.31
CA VAL A 168 14.77 -1.56 -19.63
C VAL A 168 15.02 -2.77 -20.55
N PRO A 169 15.92 -2.68 -21.56
CA PRO A 169 16.04 -3.68 -22.64
C PRO A 169 16.66 -5.02 -22.22
N ASN A 170 16.27 -6.10 -22.90
CA ASN A 170 16.53 -7.52 -22.60
C ASN A 170 17.89 -8.08 -23.09
N GLY A 171 18.96 -7.28 -23.16
CA GLY A 171 20.25 -7.72 -23.72
C GLY A 171 21.21 -8.41 -22.75
N ASP A 172 21.35 -7.89 -21.53
CA ASP A 172 22.37 -8.32 -20.54
C ASP A 172 21.78 -8.92 -19.24
N ARG A 173 20.45 -9.00 -19.13
CA ARG A 173 19.75 -9.34 -17.87
C ARG A 173 20.03 -10.75 -17.36
N ASN A 174 20.28 -11.73 -18.24
CA ASN A 174 20.37 -13.13 -17.82
C ASN A 174 21.72 -13.49 -17.18
N GLU A 175 22.83 -12.89 -17.61
CA GLU A 175 24.14 -13.11 -16.98
C GLU A 175 24.21 -12.42 -15.61
N ASP A 176 23.81 -11.15 -15.53
CA ASP A 176 23.76 -10.39 -14.27
C ASP A 176 22.79 -11.02 -13.24
N LEU A 177 21.63 -11.52 -13.69
CA LEU A 177 20.67 -12.18 -12.79
C LEU A 177 21.17 -13.54 -12.29
N SER A 178 21.91 -14.29 -13.11
CA SER A 178 22.45 -15.59 -12.70
C SER A 178 23.53 -15.45 -11.63
N ASP A 179 24.39 -14.43 -11.73
CA ASP A 179 25.42 -14.15 -10.73
C ASP A 179 24.81 -13.57 -9.44
N LYS A 180 23.77 -12.71 -9.55
CA LYS A 180 22.98 -12.27 -8.39
C LYS A 180 22.36 -13.45 -7.64
N ILE A 181 21.74 -14.39 -8.35
CA ILE A 181 21.18 -15.60 -7.75
C ILE A 181 22.26 -16.39 -7.02
N ARG A 182 23.42 -16.65 -7.65
CA ARG A 182 24.52 -17.41 -7.03
C ARG A 182 25.04 -16.75 -5.75
N ASN A 183 25.21 -15.43 -5.77
CA ASN A 183 25.70 -14.69 -4.61
C ASN A 183 24.72 -14.78 -3.44
N VAL A 184 23.41 -14.61 -3.71
CA VAL A 184 22.38 -14.71 -2.67
C VAL A 184 22.17 -16.16 -2.22
N GLU A 185 22.28 -17.16 -3.11
CA GLU A 185 22.27 -18.59 -2.75
C GLU A 185 23.39 -18.91 -1.76
N ALA A 186 24.63 -18.44 -2.00
CA ALA A 186 25.74 -18.67 -1.09
C ALA A 186 25.53 -18.02 0.30
N LEU A 187 24.93 -16.81 0.33
CA LEU A 187 24.58 -16.14 1.59
C LEU A 187 23.44 -16.87 2.32
N PHE A 188 22.46 -17.37 1.57
CA PHE A 188 21.35 -18.16 2.10
C PHE A 188 21.82 -19.50 2.65
N GLU A 189 22.75 -20.19 2.00
CA GLU A 189 23.35 -21.42 2.52
C GLU A 189 24.09 -21.19 3.85
N ALA A 190 24.74 -20.04 4.01
CA ALA A 190 25.38 -19.66 5.26
C ALA A 190 24.37 -19.29 6.36
N ASN A 191 23.26 -18.65 5.99
CA ASN A 191 22.22 -18.16 6.92
C ASN A 191 20.79 -18.45 6.38
N PRO A 192 20.31 -19.70 6.45
CA PRO A 192 19.05 -20.11 5.79
C PRO A 192 17.78 -19.54 6.44
N ASN A 193 17.91 -18.89 7.59
CA ASN A 193 16.78 -18.33 8.34
C ASN A 193 16.66 -16.79 8.20
N ASP A 194 17.53 -16.15 7.42
CA ASP A 194 17.46 -14.70 7.20
C ASP A 194 16.33 -14.37 6.21
N ILE A 195 15.22 -13.87 6.76
CA ILE A 195 14.02 -13.46 6.01
C ILE A 195 14.36 -12.48 4.89
N LYS A 196 15.34 -11.58 5.08
CA LYS A 196 15.72 -10.60 4.05
C LYS A 196 16.36 -11.30 2.86
N LEU A 197 17.29 -12.22 3.12
CA LEU A 197 17.93 -13.03 2.08
C LEU A 197 16.91 -13.92 1.36
N ILE A 198 15.96 -14.49 2.09
CA ILE A 198 14.87 -15.28 1.49
C ILE A 198 14.04 -14.41 0.54
N LYS A 199 13.63 -13.20 0.96
CA LYS A 199 12.84 -12.29 0.11
C LYS A 199 13.61 -11.94 -1.17
N GLU A 200 14.88 -11.58 -1.04
CA GLU A 200 15.76 -11.23 -2.17
C GLU A 200 15.97 -12.41 -3.12
N LEU A 201 16.20 -13.61 -2.57
CA LEU A 201 16.35 -14.83 -3.37
C LEU A 201 15.09 -15.18 -4.15
N VAL A 202 13.91 -15.04 -3.51
CA VAL A 202 12.61 -15.26 -4.15
C VAL A 202 12.37 -14.23 -5.26
N ASP A 203 12.69 -12.95 -5.03
CA ASP A 203 12.59 -11.90 -6.05
C ASP A 203 13.43 -12.25 -7.29
N HIS A 204 14.67 -12.69 -7.09
CA HIS A 204 15.55 -13.08 -8.17
C HIS A 204 15.08 -14.35 -8.90
N TYR A 205 14.61 -15.37 -8.17
CA TYR A 205 14.05 -16.56 -8.81
C TYR A 205 12.76 -16.27 -9.58
N GLU A 206 11.89 -15.39 -9.09
CA GLU A 206 10.69 -14.97 -9.83
C GLU A 206 11.07 -14.19 -11.09
N ALA A 207 12.03 -13.27 -11.01
CA ALA A 207 12.54 -12.54 -12.17
C ALA A 207 13.15 -13.47 -13.22
N ALA A 208 13.78 -14.58 -12.79
CA ALA A 208 14.34 -15.61 -13.67
C ALA A 208 13.31 -16.63 -14.16
N GLY A 209 12.04 -16.53 -13.75
CA GLY A 209 10.99 -17.52 -14.07
C GLY A 209 11.16 -18.87 -13.36
N ARG A 210 12.08 -18.98 -12.39
CA ARG A 210 12.37 -20.20 -11.62
C ARG A 210 11.40 -20.36 -10.45
N LEU A 211 10.11 -20.48 -10.74
CA LEU A 211 9.04 -20.50 -9.73
C LEU A 211 9.17 -21.63 -8.70
N ASN A 212 9.65 -22.82 -9.10
CA ASN A 212 9.90 -23.92 -8.17
C ASN A 212 11.06 -23.64 -7.21
N SER A 213 12.12 -22.96 -7.67
CA SER A 213 13.23 -22.55 -6.79
C SER A 213 12.78 -21.46 -5.81
N ALA A 214 11.98 -20.49 -6.28
CA ALA A 214 11.34 -19.49 -5.42
C ALA A 214 10.48 -20.14 -4.33
N LEU A 215 9.65 -21.11 -4.69
CA LEU A 215 8.82 -21.83 -3.73
C LEU A 215 9.64 -22.61 -2.71
N SER A 216 10.71 -23.29 -3.15
CA SER A 216 11.62 -24.03 -2.27
C SER A 216 12.31 -23.11 -1.25
N ALA A 217 12.75 -21.93 -1.67
CA ALA A 217 13.39 -20.95 -0.78
C ALA A 217 12.43 -20.49 0.33
N ILE A 218 11.16 -20.24 -0.01
CA ILE A 218 10.15 -19.89 1.01
C ILE A 218 9.85 -21.08 1.92
N SER A 219 9.72 -22.30 1.38
CA SER A 219 9.41 -23.48 2.19
C SER A 219 10.47 -23.80 3.25
N LEU A 220 11.74 -23.46 3.00
CA LEU A 220 12.80 -23.58 4.00
C LEU A 220 12.66 -22.55 5.13
N ALA A 221 12.19 -21.34 4.81
CA ALA A 221 11.98 -20.25 5.78
C ALA A 221 10.82 -20.50 6.76
N VAL A 222 9.77 -21.20 6.31
CA VAL A 222 8.55 -21.47 7.10
C VAL A 222 8.80 -22.43 8.28
N LEU A 223 9.97 -23.08 8.32
CA LEU A 223 10.36 -24.00 9.39
C LEU A 223 10.88 -23.29 10.66
N THR A 224 11.05 -21.98 10.64
CA THR A 224 11.40 -21.18 11.82
C THR A 224 10.18 -20.38 12.26
N ASP A 225 9.76 -20.52 13.51
CA ASP A 225 8.46 -20.09 14.12
C ASP A 225 8.04 -18.61 13.98
N ASP A 226 8.68 -17.81 13.11
CA ASP A 226 8.25 -16.46 12.76
C ASP A 226 7.33 -16.49 11.51
N VAL A 227 6.02 -16.42 11.74
CA VAL A 227 4.99 -16.42 10.70
C VAL A 227 5.03 -15.09 9.93
N ASN A 228 5.96 -14.96 8.99
CA ASN A 228 5.96 -13.82 8.08
C ASN A 228 4.80 -13.97 7.08
N GLN A 229 3.68 -13.33 7.37
CA GLN A 229 2.45 -13.37 6.55
C GLN A 229 2.70 -12.89 5.12
N GLN A 230 3.64 -11.96 4.90
CA GLN A 230 4.01 -11.53 3.55
C GLN A 230 4.73 -12.64 2.78
N LEU A 231 5.60 -13.43 3.42
CA LEU A 231 6.20 -14.61 2.79
C LEU A 231 5.17 -15.70 2.51
N GLN A 232 4.23 -15.95 3.41
CA GLN A 232 3.12 -16.88 3.16
C GLN A 232 2.21 -16.40 2.02
N TYR A 233 1.94 -15.10 1.94
CA TYR A 233 1.23 -14.49 0.82
C TYR A 233 1.95 -14.74 -0.51
N ARG A 234 3.26 -14.51 -0.55
CA ARG A 234 4.09 -14.82 -1.73
C ARG A 234 4.11 -16.31 -2.07
N ARG A 235 4.20 -17.19 -1.05
CA ARG A 235 4.12 -18.64 -1.23
C ARG A 235 2.81 -19.04 -1.89
N SER A 236 1.69 -18.49 -1.41
CA SER A 236 0.37 -18.73 -1.97
C SER A 236 0.26 -18.25 -3.43
N LEU A 237 0.80 -17.07 -3.74
CA LEU A 237 0.88 -16.57 -5.12
C LEU A 237 1.67 -17.52 -6.04
N LEU A 238 2.84 -17.98 -5.59
CA LEU A 238 3.69 -18.91 -6.35
C LEU A 238 3.01 -20.26 -6.58
N LEU A 239 2.36 -20.81 -5.55
CA LEU A 239 1.58 -22.04 -5.67
C LEU A 239 0.43 -21.89 -6.67
N GLY A 240 -0.26 -20.74 -6.65
CA GLY A 240 -1.28 -20.40 -7.64
C GLY A 240 -0.73 -20.38 -9.07
N LYS A 241 0.41 -19.71 -9.30
CA LYS A 241 1.09 -19.67 -10.60
C LYS A 241 1.55 -21.06 -11.08
N LEU A 242 1.93 -21.94 -10.16
CA LEU A 242 2.33 -23.33 -10.43
C LEU A 242 1.13 -24.28 -10.62
N GLY A 243 -0.10 -23.80 -10.53
CA GLY A 243 -1.31 -24.62 -10.66
C GLY A 243 -1.65 -25.44 -9.41
N ARG A 244 -0.90 -25.29 -8.31
CA ARG A 244 -1.14 -25.93 -7.00
C ARG A 244 -2.20 -25.15 -6.21
N ARG A 245 -3.40 -25.07 -6.79
CA ARG A 245 -4.48 -24.16 -6.36
C ARG A 245 -5.04 -24.48 -4.97
N THR A 246 -5.16 -25.76 -4.61
CA THR A 246 -5.65 -26.21 -3.31
C THR A 246 -4.74 -25.75 -2.17
N GLU A 247 -3.43 -25.98 -2.32
CA GLU A 247 -2.43 -25.54 -1.34
C GLU A 247 -2.34 -24.01 -1.25
N ALA A 248 -2.44 -23.32 -2.39
CA ALA A 248 -2.51 -21.86 -2.40
C ALA A 248 -3.72 -21.34 -1.61
N LEU A 249 -4.88 -21.99 -1.78
CA LEU A 249 -6.13 -21.63 -1.12
C LEU A 249 -6.08 -21.84 0.38
N GLU A 250 -5.49 -22.95 0.86
CA GLU A 250 -5.29 -23.21 2.29
C GLU A 250 -4.49 -22.07 2.95
N ILE A 251 -3.38 -21.66 2.33
CA ILE A 251 -2.57 -20.55 2.84
C ILE A 251 -3.36 -19.23 2.81
N ALA A 252 -4.13 -18.97 1.75
CA ALA A 252 -4.92 -17.74 1.65
C ALA A 252 -6.01 -17.66 2.75
N LEU A 253 -6.64 -18.80 3.08
CA LEU A 253 -7.59 -18.89 4.20
C LEU A 253 -6.91 -18.61 5.55
N GLU A 254 -5.71 -19.15 5.76
CA GLU A 254 -4.92 -18.87 6.97
C GLU A 254 -4.54 -17.38 7.07
N LEU A 255 -4.11 -16.77 5.97
CA LEU A 255 -3.76 -15.34 5.91
C LEU A 255 -4.95 -14.45 6.29
N VAL A 256 -6.14 -14.74 5.74
CA VAL A 256 -7.36 -14.01 6.08
C VAL A 256 -7.79 -14.26 7.53
N LYS A 257 -7.61 -15.48 8.05
CA LYS A 257 -7.87 -15.78 9.47
C LYS A 257 -6.94 -15.01 10.41
N CYS A 258 -5.67 -14.87 10.05
CA CYS A 258 -4.67 -14.13 10.82
C CYS A 258 -4.86 -12.60 10.73
N GLN A 259 -5.21 -12.07 9.56
CA GLN A 259 -5.46 -10.64 9.33
C GLN A 259 -6.77 -10.42 8.56
N PRO A 260 -7.93 -10.47 9.24
CA PRO A 260 -9.24 -10.34 8.59
C PRO A 260 -9.46 -8.98 7.90
N SER A 261 -8.80 -7.93 8.41
CA SER A 261 -8.91 -6.56 7.92
C SER A 261 -7.95 -6.22 6.77
N ASN A 262 -7.14 -7.18 6.30
CA ASN A 262 -6.21 -6.96 5.20
C ASN A 262 -6.91 -7.18 3.84
N SER A 263 -7.24 -6.08 3.16
CA SER A 263 -7.94 -6.09 1.86
C SER A 263 -7.18 -6.85 0.77
N GLN A 264 -5.84 -6.84 0.80
CA GLN A 264 -5.00 -7.58 -0.15
C GLN A 264 -5.16 -9.09 0.01
N PHE A 265 -5.26 -9.58 1.24
CA PHE A 265 -5.45 -11.00 1.51
C PHE A 265 -6.86 -11.45 1.11
N GLN A 266 -7.88 -10.62 1.36
CA GLN A 266 -9.24 -10.88 0.91
C GLN A 266 -9.35 -10.95 -0.62
N ARG A 267 -8.74 -10.00 -1.35
CA ARG A 267 -8.72 -10.02 -2.82
C ARG A 267 -7.98 -11.23 -3.38
N HIS A 268 -6.90 -11.65 -2.72
CA HIS A 268 -6.15 -12.84 -3.12
C HIS A 268 -6.92 -14.14 -2.86
N LEU A 269 -7.57 -14.24 -1.70
CA LEU A 269 -8.50 -15.33 -1.40
C LEU A 269 -9.60 -15.42 -2.45
N SER A 270 -10.23 -14.29 -2.81
CA SER A 270 -11.22 -14.22 -3.87
C SER A 270 -10.69 -14.77 -5.21
N ASN A 271 -9.50 -14.34 -5.63
CA ASN A 271 -8.88 -14.84 -6.85
C ASN A 271 -8.66 -16.36 -6.83
N LEU A 272 -8.20 -16.92 -5.71
CA LEU A 272 -7.99 -18.36 -5.59
C LEU A 272 -9.30 -19.14 -5.55
N LEU A 273 -10.32 -18.64 -4.85
CA LEU A 273 -11.66 -19.23 -4.82
C LEU A 273 -12.27 -19.29 -6.22
N LEU A 274 -12.10 -18.22 -7.02
CA LEU A 274 -12.53 -18.19 -8.42
C LEU A 274 -11.84 -19.28 -9.25
N HIS A 275 -10.52 -19.45 -9.12
CA HIS A 275 -9.76 -20.51 -9.82
C HIS A 275 -10.11 -21.93 -9.36
N CYS A 276 -10.73 -22.06 -8.20
CA CYS A 276 -11.27 -23.30 -7.64
C CYS A 276 -12.78 -23.45 -7.90
N GLU A 277 -13.37 -22.61 -8.76
CA GLU A 277 -14.79 -22.63 -9.15
C GLU A 277 -15.77 -22.40 -7.99
N ARG A 278 -15.31 -21.81 -6.88
CA ARG A 278 -16.12 -21.45 -5.70
C ARG A 278 -16.59 -20.00 -5.81
N ILE A 279 -17.48 -19.75 -6.78
CA ILE A 279 -17.85 -18.40 -7.24
C ILE A 279 -18.50 -17.56 -6.14
N ASP A 280 -19.44 -18.11 -5.37
CA ASP A 280 -20.16 -17.36 -4.33
C ASP A 280 -19.22 -16.87 -3.23
N GLU A 281 -18.30 -17.72 -2.77
CA GLU A 281 -17.29 -17.37 -1.77
C GLU A 281 -16.26 -16.39 -2.34
N ALA A 282 -15.92 -16.52 -3.63
CA ALA A 282 -15.06 -15.57 -4.31
C ALA A 282 -15.68 -14.16 -4.34
N LEU A 283 -17.00 -14.07 -4.59
CA LEU A 283 -17.75 -12.81 -4.57
C LEU A 283 -17.78 -12.20 -3.16
N GLU A 284 -18.01 -13.01 -2.13
CA GLU A 284 -17.97 -12.55 -0.74
C GLU A 284 -16.58 -11.98 -0.38
N ALA A 285 -15.51 -12.72 -0.68
CA ALA A 285 -14.15 -12.26 -0.42
C ALA A 285 -13.77 -11.01 -1.23
N ALA A 286 -14.24 -10.89 -2.48
CA ALA A 286 -14.03 -9.69 -3.30
C ALA A 286 -14.78 -8.48 -2.73
N GLY A 287 -16.03 -8.66 -2.29
CA GLY A 287 -16.82 -7.62 -1.63
C GLY A 287 -16.16 -7.15 -0.35
N ASN A 288 -15.68 -8.07 0.49
CA ASN A 288 -14.92 -7.76 1.69
C ASN A 288 -13.65 -6.95 1.38
N ALA A 289 -12.89 -7.33 0.35
CA ALA A 289 -11.71 -6.56 -0.07
C ALA A 289 -12.06 -5.12 -0.48
N ALA A 290 -13.18 -4.92 -1.18
CA ALA A 290 -13.64 -3.60 -1.60
C ALA A 290 -14.13 -2.75 -0.41
N ILE A 291 -14.81 -3.36 0.58
CA ILE A 291 -15.28 -2.67 1.80
C ILE A 291 -14.10 -2.27 2.69
N LEU A 292 -13.09 -3.13 2.83
CA LEU A 292 -11.94 -2.88 3.71
C LEU A 292 -11.01 -1.77 3.21
N ASP A 293 -10.98 -1.52 1.90
CA ASP A 293 -10.14 -0.48 1.31
C ASP A 293 -10.92 0.26 0.20
N PRO A 294 -11.79 1.22 0.58
CA PRO A 294 -12.69 1.90 -0.34
C PRO A 294 -11.99 2.81 -1.36
N PHE A 295 -10.71 3.11 -1.16
CA PHE A 295 -9.95 4.00 -2.05
C PHE A 295 -9.05 3.22 -3.02
N ASN A 296 -9.13 1.90 -3.00
CA ASN A 296 -8.34 1.04 -3.86
C ASN A 296 -9.15 0.58 -5.07
N ALA A 297 -8.94 1.27 -6.19
CA ALA A 297 -9.60 0.98 -7.45
C ALA A 297 -9.43 -0.47 -7.90
N SER A 298 -8.30 -1.12 -7.58
CA SER A 298 -8.06 -2.52 -7.96
C SER A 298 -8.99 -3.49 -7.22
N ASN A 299 -9.39 -3.19 -5.99
CA ASN A 299 -10.32 -4.04 -5.22
C ASN A 299 -11.74 -3.93 -5.79
N TYR A 300 -12.22 -2.71 -6.05
CA TYR A 300 -13.51 -2.51 -6.71
C TYR A 300 -13.54 -3.03 -8.14
N PHE A 301 -12.46 -2.85 -8.91
CA PHE A 301 -12.37 -3.39 -10.27
C PHE A 301 -12.43 -4.92 -10.27
N HIS A 302 -11.69 -5.58 -9.37
CA HIS A 302 -11.75 -7.04 -9.20
C HIS A 302 -13.17 -7.51 -8.84
N PHE A 303 -13.81 -6.85 -7.87
CA PHE A 303 -15.17 -7.18 -7.46
C PHE A 303 -16.19 -6.96 -8.58
N ALA A 304 -16.12 -5.81 -9.27
CA ALA A 304 -16.97 -5.50 -10.41
C ALA A 304 -16.81 -6.51 -11.54
N ARG A 305 -15.58 -6.92 -11.85
CA ARG A 305 -15.31 -7.92 -12.88
C ARG A 305 -15.94 -9.26 -12.52
N LEU A 306 -15.78 -9.69 -11.27
CA LEU A 306 -16.34 -10.93 -10.79
C LEU A 306 -17.88 -10.92 -10.79
N LEU A 307 -18.49 -9.81 -10.40
CA LEU A 307 -19.95 -9.61 -10.48
C LEU A 307 -20.44 -9.71 -11.93
N PHE A 308 -19.74 -9.07 -12.87
CA PHE A 308 -20.07 -9.11 -14.28
C PHE A 308 -19.99 -10.53 -14.85
N ASP A 309 -18.88 -11.22 -14.61
CA ASP A 309 -18.66 -12.59 -15.07
C ASP A 309 -19.66 -13.58 -14.41
N SER A 310 -20.21 -13.24 -13.24
CA SER A 310 -21.27 -13.99 -12.55
C SER A 310 -22.69 -13.60 -12.98
N GLY A 311 -22.85 -12.73 -13.98
CA GLY A 311 -24.15 -12.28 -14.50
C GLY A 311 -24.87 -11.23 -13.64
N LYS A 312 -24.27 -10.77 -12.53
CA LYS A 312 -24.80 -9.71 -11.66
C LYS A 312 -24.48 -8.33 -12.23
N VAL A 313 -24.97 -8.09 -13.45
CA VAL A 313 -24.54 -6.96 -14.30
C VAL A 313 -24.83 -5.60 -13.66
N ALA A 314 -25.99 -5.41 -13.05
CA ALA A 314 -26.34 -4.15 -12.40
C ALA A 314 -25.41 -3.80 -11.23
N GLU A 315 -25.08 -4.78 -10.39
CA GLU A 315 -24.13 -4.63 -9.27
C GLU A 315 -22.71 -4.36 -9.78
N ALA A 316 -22.32 -5.02 -10.89
CA ALA A 316 -21.03 -4.81 -11.52
C ALA A 316 -20.83 -3.36 -11.98
N ILE A 317 -21.87 -2.74 -12.57
CA ILE A 317 -21.83 -1.34 -12.98
C ILE A 317 -21.56 -0.45 -11.75
N VAL A 318 -22.28 -0.66 -10.64
CA VAL A 318 -22.11 0.13 -9.41
C VAL A 318 -20.70 -0.03 -8.85
N ALA A 319 -20.18 -1.26 -8.77
CA ALA A 319 -18.83 -1.51 -8.28
C ALA A 319 -17.76 -0.90 -9.20
N ALA A 320 -17.92 -0.98 -10.53
CA ALA A 320 -17.00 -0.38 -11.49
C ALA A 320 -17.04 1.16 -11.43
N GLU A 321 -18.19 1.77 -11.16
CA GLU A 321 -18.29 3.21 -10.90
C GLU A 321 -17.52 3.62 -9.65
N GLN A 322 -17.58 2.83 -8.56
CA GLN A 322 -16.73 3.08 -7.38
C GLN A 322 -15.24 2.96 -7.72
N ALA A 323 -14.86 1.95 -8.53
CA ALA A 323 -13.48 1.84 -9.02
C ALA A 323 -13.06 3.10 -9.79
N SER A 324 -13.94 3.66 -10.63
CA SER A 324 -13.65 4.85 -11.43
C SER A 324 -13.54 6.13 -10.60
N ARG A 325 -14.19 6.19 -9.43
CA ARG A 325 -14.02 7.29 -8.47
C ARG A 325 -12.67 7.19 -7.76
N ALA A 326 -12.22 5.97 -7.47
CA ALA A 326 -10.93 5.72 -6.82
C ALA A 326 -9.74 5.92 -7.77
N ASP A 327 -9.87 5.52 -9.03
CA ASP A 327 -8.89 5.77 -10.10
C ASP A 327 -9.60 6.24 -11.40
N PRO A 328 -9.68 7.56 -11.63
CA PRO A 328 -10.36 8.11 -12.79
C PRO A 328 -9.53 8.09 -14.08
N ILE A 329 -8.29 7.59 -14.05
CA ILE A 329 -7.41 7.55 -15.23
C ILE A 329 -7.20 6.13 -15.77
N ASP A 330 -7.61 5.10 -15.04
CA ASP A 330 -7.58 3.72 -15.52
C ASP A 330 -8.68 3.45 -16.55
N HIS A 331 -8.30 3.51 -17.82
CA HIS A 331 -9.18 3.23 -18.96
C HIS A 331 -9.84 1.84 -18.91
N ARG A 332 -9.25 0.85 -18.22
CA ARG A 332 -9.80 -0.52 -18.10
C ARG A 332 -11.09 -0.53 -17.31
N ILE A 333 -11.22 0.36 -16.32
CA ILE A 333 -12.42 0.50 -15.50
C ILE A 333 -13.59 0.99 -16.37
N TYR A 334 -13.36 2.03 -17.18
CA TYR A 334 -14.37 2.55 -18.10
C TYR A 334 -14.77 1.52 -19.17
N ASN A 335 -13.81 0.71 -19.64
CA ASN A 335 -14.14 -0.40 -20.53
C ASN A 335 -15.04 -1.46 -19.85
N LEU A 336 -14.81 -1.76 -18.57
CA LEU A 336 -15.68 -2.66 -17.81
C LEU A 336 -17.08 -2.07 -17.60
N ILE A 337 -17.19 -0.76 -17.31
CA ILE A 337 -18.49 -0.08 -17.24
C ILE A 337 -19.22 -0.19 -18.57
N ALA A 338 -18.51 -0.01 -19.69
CA ALA A 338 -19.11 -0.14 -21.02
C ALA A 338 -19.58 -1.56 -21.32
N GLU A 339 -18.76 -2.58 -21.06
CA GLU A 339 -19.13 -4.00 -21.22
C GLU A 339 -20.38 -4.35 -20.39
N ALA A 340 -20.40 -3.91 -19.13
CA ALA A 340 -21.54 -4.13 -18.25
C ALA A 340 -22.79 -3.38 -18.72
N ALA A 341 -22.65 -2.14 -19.19
CA ALA A 341 -23.77 -1.34 -19.71
C ALA A 341 -24.34 -1.91 -21.02
N GLU A 342 -23.49 -2.36 -21.95
CA GLU A 342 -23.91 -3.06 -23.18
C GLU A 342 -24.74 -4.31 -22.84
N HIS A 343 -24.25 -5.14 -21.91
CA HIS A 343 -24.96 -6.33 -21.47
C HIS A 343 -26.27 -6.02 -20.72
N HIS A 344 -26.34 -4.86 -20.05
CA HIS A 344 -27.56 -4.38 -19.40
C HIS A 344 -28.57 -3.76 -20.38
N GLY A 345 -28.14 -3.44 -21.60
CA GLY A 345 -28.95 -2.74 -22.61
C GLY A 345 -28.92 -1.21 -22.50
N ASP A 346 -28.09 -0.64 -21.63
CA ASP A 346 -27.89 0.82 -21.51
C ASP A 346 -26.81 1.29 -22.48
N LEU A 347 -27.18 1.36 -23.76
CA LEU A 347 -26.28 1.74 -24.85
C LEU A 347 -25.71 3.16 -24.67
N GLU A 348 -26.48 4.07 -24.08
CA GLU A 348 -26.04 5.44 -23.83
C GLU A 348 -24.92 5.50 -22.80
N LYS A 349 -25.06 4.75 -21.69
CA LYS A 349 -23.99 4.65 -20.69
C LYS A 349 -22.76 3.94 -21.26
N ALA A 350 -22.96 2.90 -22.07
CA ALA A 350 -21.86 2.20 -22.75
C ALA A 350 -21.03 3.13 -23.63
N LYS A 351 -21.69 3.94 -24.49
CA LYS A 351 -21.03 4.93 -25.34
C LYS A 351 -20.23 5.96 -24.54
N ARG A 352 -20.83 6.53 -23.49
CA ARG A 352 -20.14 7.50 -22.62
C ARG A 352 -18.89 6.90 -21.99
N ALA A 353 -18.99 5.68 -21.45
CA ALA A 353 -17.87 5.00 -20.84
C ALA A 353 -16.77 4.68 -21.86
N LEU A 354 -17.12 4.19 -23.06
CA LEU A 354 -16.16 3.97 -24.15
C LEU A 354 -15.49 5.25 -24.64
N ALA A 355 -16.23 6.37 -24.72
CA ALA A 355 -15.66 7.66 -25.09
C ALA A 355 -14.60 8.11 -24.07
N VAL A 356 -14.85 7.92 -22.77
CA VAL A 356 -13.85 8.18 -21.73
C VAL A 356 -12.66 7.23 -21.84
N ALA A 357 -12.90 5.93 -22.00
CA ALA A 357 -11.84 4.93 -22.18
C ALA A 357 -10.94 5.24 -23.39
N HIS A 358 -11.54 5.64 -24.51
CA HIS A 358 -10.82 6.05 -25.72
C HIS A 358 -10.01 7.33 -25.51
N LYS A 359 -10.56 8.33 -24.79
CA LYS A 359 -9.84 9.56 -24.46
C LYS A 359 -8.61 9.28 -23.58
N LEU A 360 -8.73 8.36 -22.63
CA LEU A 360 -7.63 7.98 -21.71
C LEU A 360 -6.58 7.09 -22.40
N ALA A 361 -6.98 6.22 -23.33
CA ALA A 361 -6.08 5.33 -24.07
C ALA A 361 -6.40 5.30 -25.57
N PRO A 362 -6.00 6.34 -26.33
CA PRO A 362 -6.38 6.51 -27.74
C PRO A 362 -5.57 5.64 -28.72
N ARG A 363 -4.42 5.07 -28.32
CA ARG A 363 -3.54 4.29 -29.20
C ARG A 363 -3.61 2.80 -28.88
N GLY A 364 -3.92 1.98 -29.88
CA GLY A 364 -3.79 0.51 -29.80
C GLY A 364 -4.93 -0.23 -29.09
N THR A 365 -6.00 0.46 -28.70
CA THR A 365 -7.18 -0.14 -28.05
C THR A 365 -8.35 -0.26 -29.05
N SER A 366 -9.22 -1.25 -28.85
CA SER A 366 -10.40 -1.48 -29.70
C SER A 366 -11.56 -0.50 -29.41
N TYR A 367 -11.37 0.49 -28.53
CA TYR A 367 -12.45 1.35 -28.03
C TYR A 367 -13.09 2.21 -29.12
N GLU A 368 -12.31 2.74 -30.06
CA GLU A 368 -12.84 3.54 -31.18
C GLU A 368 -13.73 2.70 -32.10
N ALA A 369 -13.31 1.47 -32.41
CA ALA A 369 -14.09 0.55 -33.22
C ALA A 369 -15.39 0.14 -32.53
N ARG A 370 -15.34 -0.13 -31.21
CA ARG A 370 -16.53 -0.43 -30.40
C ARG A 370 -17.51 0.75 -30.37
N LEU A 371 -17.00 1.96 -30.17
CA LEU A 371 -17.83 3.18 -30.15
C LEU A 371 -18.54 3.38 -31.50
N LYS A 372 -17.82 3.26 -32.61
CA LYS A 372 -18.40 3.34 -33.98
C LYS A 372 -19.47 2.28 -34.22
N ASN A 373 -19.28 1.06 -33.73
CA ASN A 373 -20.28 -0.01 -33.88
C ASN A 373 -21.58 0.31 -33.10
N LEU A 374 -21.47 0.85 -31.88
CA LEU A 374 -22.62 1.25 -31.07
C LEU A 374 -23.37 2.46 -31.66
N GLU A 375 -22.66 3.39 -32.30
CA GLU A 375 -23.26 4.50 -33.03
C GLU A 375 -23.99 4.03 -34.30
N ALA A 376 -23.42 3.06 -35.01
CA ALA A 376 -24.02 2.51 -36.23
C ALA A 376 -25.31 1.70 -35.96
N THR A 377 -25.42 1.04 -34.81
CA THR A 377 -26.65 0.31 -34.42
C THR A 377 -27.86 1.20 -34.16
N GLU A 378 -27.66 2.52 -34.05
CA GLU A 378 -28.73 3.49 -33.77
C GLU A 378 -29.37 4.08 -35.02
N VAL A 379 -28.82 3.84 -36.22
CA VAL A 379 -29.45 4.30 -37.47
C VAL A 379 -30.62 3.35 -37.78
N PRO A 380 -31.89 3.76 -37.59
CA PRO A 380 -32.99 2.93 -38.02
C PRO A 380 -32.92 2.87 -39.54
N SER A 381 -32.99 1.66 -40.09
CA SER A 381 -33.30 1.47 -41.50
C SER A 381 -34.58 2.26 -41.83
N LEU A 382 -34.40 3.35 -42.58
CA LEU A 382 -35.46 4.25 -43.08
C LEU A 382 -36.51 3.49 -43.90
#